data_AF-A0A225W6N0-F1
#
_entry.id   AF-A0A225W6N0-F1
#
_cell.length_a   1.000
_cell.length_b   1.000
_cell.length_c   1.000
_cell.angle_alpha   90.00
_cell.angle_beta   90.00
_cell.angle_gamma   90.00
#
_symmetry.space_group_name_H-M   'P 1'
#
loop_
_entity.id
_entity.type
_entity.pdbx_description
1 polymer ?
#
loop_
_entity_poly.entity_id
_entity_poly.type
_entity_poly.pdbx_seq_one_letter_code
_entity_poly.pdbx_strand_id
1 'polypeptide(L)'
;MGVGAIPKGTFGQFVSKAGFDRIMQNLHFTDNSDARSDTDRTWKVRSVVETLQNTCAHGYNVPSVLSFDEAMNSSRSRHNIIRQFMKDKPHKWGTQVFMTCCAEKAYVLRLKVCCGSEQRPGELGGASPTQYSADPNYGPAAVMRNLDKVLSRSRQVFSMLLLYISVQLALQLLARNIYSIGTIKTNKKGLPPALITKASARPAGVACGSSTVAVAKCCPKLKAMLWWDHLLVYLLGGRKVTIPCPSAMKNYHDWMGGVDIHDQLRLQRHSLQLAVCFRKYYKIVFLGVVDMTITSASLFIKRRKCYLAVCFRKYYKIVFLEVVDMTITSAFIVHQEAQVLRGESSADHAGFLTVVHSQLLQTSKADFIEEVYTA
;
A
#
# COMPACT_ATOMS: atom_id res chain seq x y z
N MET A 1 -7.37 -28.68 -20.01
CA MET A 1 -6.02 -28.22 -20.38
C MET A 1 -5.96 -26.71 -20.21
N GLY A 2 -5.10 -26.20 -19.33
CA GLY A 2 -5.01 -24.77 -19.07
C GLY A 2 -3.98 -24.09 -19.98
N VAL A 3 -4.44 -23.54 -21.11
CA VAL A 3 -3.65 -22.60 -21.91
C VAL A 3 -3.51 -21.30 -21.10
N GLY A 4 -2.29 -20.81 -20.90
CA GLY A 4 -2.08 -19.55 -20.17
C GLY A 4 -0.84 -19.49 -19.29
N ALA A 5 0.26 -20.08 -19.71
CA ALA A 5 1.58 -19.55 -19.35
C ALA A 5 2.42 -19.60 -20.62
N ILE A 6 2.93 -18.44 -21.04
CA ILE A 6 3.99 -18.32 -22.03
C ILE A 6 5.15 -19.21 -21.54
N PRO A 7 5.51 -20.30 -22.25
CA PRO A 7 6.56 -21.22 -21.79
C PRO A 7 7.87 -20.48 -21.50
N LYS A 8 8.62 -20.92 -20.49
CA LYS A 8 9.97 -20.42 -20.21
C LYS A 8 10.79 -20.49 -21.51
N GLY A 9 11.15 -19.33 -22.08
CA GLY A 9 11.85 -19.23 -23.37
C GLY A 9 11.10 -18.49 -24.50
N THR A 10 9.80 -18.19 -24.35
CA THR A 10 9.02 -17.50 -25.41
C THR A 10 8.93 -15.98 -25.25
N PHE A 11 9.43 -15.40 -24.14
CA PHE A 11 9.54 -13.94 -23.99
C PHE A 11 10.41 -13.29 -25.07
N GLY A 12 11.38 -14.03 -25.61
CA GLY A 12 12.22 -13.61 -26.73
C GLY A 12 11.46 -13.32 -28.02
N GLN A 13 10.19 -13.77 -28.14
CA GLN A 13 9.31 -13.43 -29.26
C GLN A 13 8.80 -11.99 -29.19
N PHE A 14 8.77 -11.38 -28.00
CA PHE A 14 8.29 -10.02 -27.79
C PHE A 14 9.44 -9.03 -27.63
N VAL A 15 10.45 -9.40 -26.84
CA VAL A 15 11.64 -8.56 -26.67
C VAL A 15 12.87 -9.45 -26.48
N SER A 16 13.93 -9.14 -27.21
CA SER A 16 15.22 -9.81 -27.00
C SER A 16 15.74 -9.51 -25.60
N LYS A 17 16.51 -10.43 -25.02
CA LYS A 17 17.15 -10.21 -23.71
C LYS A 17 17.97 -8.91 -23.70
N ALA A 18 18.75 -8.66 -24.75
CA ALA A 18 19.55 -7.44 -24.88
C ALA A 18 18.67 -6.18 -24.98
N GLY A 19 17.54 -6.25 -25.71
CA GLY A 19 16.57 -5.17 -25.79
C GLY A 19 15.95 -4.87 -24.42
N PHE A 20 15.51 -5.91 -23.71
CA PHE A 20 14.99 -5.79 -22.35
C PHE A 20 16.03 -5.20 -21.40
N ASP A 21 17.26 -5.70 -21.41
CA ASP A 21 18.35 -5.18 -20.57
C ASP A 21 18.63 -3.70 -20.87
N ARG A 22 18.59 -3.29 -22.16
CA ARG A 22 18.78 -1.89 -22.58
C ARG A 22 17.63 -0.98 -22.15
N ILE A 23 16.37 -1.44 -22.29
CA ILE A 23 15.19 -0.72 -21.78
C ILE A 23 15.32 -0.59 -20.26
N MET A 24 15.55 -1.70 -19.58
CA MET A 24 15.66 -1.72 -18.13
C MET A 24 16.81 -0.86 -17.66
N GLN A 25 17.95 -0.77 -18.35
CA GLN A 25 19.07 0.10 -17.98
C GLN A 25 18.70 1.58 -17.99
N ASN A 26 17.95 2.00 -19.02
CA ASN A 26 17.55 3.37 -19.32
C ASN A 26 16.16 3.75 -18.78
N LEU A 27 15.49 2.87 -18.04
CA LEU A 27 14.21 3.19 -17.42
C LEU A 27 14.36 4.29 -16.35
N HIS A 28 13.61 5.38 -16.56
CA HIS A 28 13.48 6.55 -15.69
C HIS A 28 12.00 6.98 -15.63
N PHE A 29 11.58 7.58 -14.52
CA PHE A 29 10.15 7.91 -14.29
C PHE A 29 9.89 9.41 -14.09
N THR A 30 10.90 10.16 -13.69
CA THR A 30 10.84 11.60 -13.44
C THR A 30 11.99 12.25 -14.18
N ASP A 31 11.80 13.49 -14.62
CA ASP A 31 12.85 14.30 -15.23
C ASP A 31 13.97 14.59 -14.21
N ASN A 32 15.19 14.14 -14.50
CA ASN A 32 16.34 14.35 -13.60
C ASN A 32 16.98 15.73 -13.78
N SER A 33 16.55 16.53 -14.77
CA SER A 33 17.05 17.90 -14.98
C SER A 33 16.40 18.91 -14.04
N ASP A 34 15.27 18.54 -13.40
CA ASP A 34 14.60 19.37 -12.40
C ASP A 34 15.47 19.54 -11.14
N ALA A 35 15.59 20.77 -10.64
CA ALA A 35 16.35 21.11 -9.44
C ALA A 35 15.92 20.32 -8.19
N ARG A 36 14.69 19.80 -8.16
CA ARG A 36 14.19 18.94 -7.08
C ARG A 36 14.90 17.58 -7.04
N SER A 37 15.54 17.15 -8.12
CA SER A 37 16.36 15.93 -8.18
C SER A 37 17.48 15.92 -7.13
N ASP A 38 18.04 17.09 -6.80
CA ASP A 38 19.13 17.22 -5.84
C ASP A 38 18.63 17.31 -4.39
N THR A 39 17.40 17.80 -4.19
CA THR A 39 16.85 18.06 -2.85
C THR A 39 15.96 16.93 -2.34
N ASP A 40 15.18 16.28 -3.21
CA ASP A 40 14.24 15.20 -2.88
C ASP A 40 14.86 13.82 -3.16
N ARG A 41 15.22 13.08 -2.11
CA ARG A 41 15.83 11.75 -2.26
C ARG A 41 14.90 10.71 -2.90
N THR A 42 13.61 11.01 -3.02
CA THR A 42 12.60 10.15 -3.68
C THR A 42 12.19 10.69 -5.05
N TRP A 43 12.86 11.72 -5.57
CA TRP A 43 12.53 12.38 -6.84
C TRP A 43 12.37 11.39 -8.00
N LYS A 44 13.28 10.41 -8.08
CA LYS A 44 13.32 9.38 -9.14
C LYS A 44 12.07 8.49 -9.22
N VAL A 45 11.23 8.46 -8.19
CA VAL A 45 9.94 7.75 -8.17
C VAL A 45 8.76 8.68 -7.87
N ARG A 46 8.99 9.99 -7.78
CA ARG A 46 8.01 10.97 -7.31
C ARG A 46 6.75 10.95 -8.18
N SER A 47 6.91 11.04 -9.51
CA SER A 47 5.81 11.01 -10.47
C SER A 47 4.93 9.77 -10.28
N VAL A 48 5.54 8.59 -10.20
CA VAL A 48 4.82 7.32 -10.00
C VAL A 48 4.08 7.30 -8.67
N VAL A 49 4.75 7.69 -7.58
CA VAL A 49 4.14 7.69 -6.24
C VAL A 49 2.96 8.66 -6.18
N GLU A 50 3.07 9.85 -6.79
CA GLU A 50 1.99 10.84 -6.81
C GLU A 50 0.81 10.38 -7.67
N THR A 51 1.06 9.85 -8.87
CA THR A 51 0.02 9.25 -9.72
C THR A 51 -0.75 8.18 -8.94
N LEU A 52 -0.04 7.29 -8.26
CA LEU A 52 -0.69 6.20 -7.52
C LEU A 52 -1.41 6.69 -6.26
N GLN A 53 -0.88 7.69 -5.56
CA GLN A 53 -1.62 8.34 -4.47
C GLN A 53 -2.93 8.92 -4.96
N ASN A 54 -2.93 9.57 -6.13
CA ASN A 54 -4.14 10.12 -6.73
C ASN A 54 -5.10 8.99 -7.15
N THR A 55 -4.63 7.98 -7.87
CA THR A 55 -5.47 6.86 -8.32
C THR A 55 -6.09 6.09 -7.16
N CYS A 56 -5.32 5.76 -6.12
CA CYS A 56 -5.83 5.05 -4.95
C CYS A 56 -6.89 5.87 -4.19
N ALA A 57 -6.69 7.19 -4.07
CA ALA A 57 -7.65 8.07 -3.42
C ALA A 57 -8.98 8.17 -4.17
N HIS A 58 -8.95 8.18 -5.51
CA HIS A 58 -10.17 8.24 -6.34
C HIS A 58 -10.82 6.86 -6.53
N GLY A 59 -10.05 5.78 -6.42
CA GLY A 59 -10.52 4.42 -6.66
C GLY A 59 -11.34 3.81 -5.52
N TYR A 60 -11.32 4.40 -4.31
CA TYR A 60 -11.93 3.79 -3.14
C TYR A 60 -12.49 4.83 -2.16
N ASN A 61 -13.73 4.61 -1.69
CA ASN A 61 -14.33 5.47 -0.67
C ASN A 61 -13.64 5.26 0.68
N VAL A 62 -13.20 6.35 1.29
CA VAL A 62 -12.53 6.30 2.60
C VAL A 62 -13.49 5.71 3.65
N PRO A 63 -13.17 4.57 4.27
CA PRO A 63 -14.02 3.94 5.29
C PRO A 63 -13.85 4.63 6.64
N SER A 64 -14.79 4.39 7.55
CA SER A 64 -14.75 4.94 8.92
C SER A 64 -13.64 4.35 9.78
N VAL A 65 -13.09 3.18 9.44
CA VAL A 65 -12.01 2.52 10.19
C VAL A 65 -10.76 2.37 9.30
N LEU A 66 -9.68 2.99 9.76
CA LEU A 66 -8.40 3.10 9.07
C LEU A 66 -7.29 2.45 9.88
N SER A 67 -6.34 1.83 9.20
CA SER A 67 -5.10 1.33 9.79
C SER A 67 -3.92 2.09 9.21
N PHE A 68 -2.98 2.51 10.07
CA PHE A 68 -1.72 3.09 9.65
C PHE A 68 -0.56 2.30 10.23
N ASP A 69 0.37 1.91 9.38
CA ASP A 69 1.59 1.19 9.78
C ASP A 69 2.70 1.38 8.73
N GLU A 70 3.89 0.89 9.08
CA GLU A 70 5.04 0.81 8.19
C GLU A 70 5.08 -0.50 7.39
N ALA A 71 5.34 -0.38 6.09
CA ALA A 71 5.66 -1.50 5.20
C ALA A 71 7.11 -1.42 4.75
N MET A 72 7.69 -2.58 4.38
CA MET A 72 9.05 -2.65 3.85
C MET A 72 9.09 -3.01 2.37
N ASN A 73 9.65 -2.13 1.54
CA ASN A 73 10.10 -2.51 0.21
C ASN A 73 11.51 -3.08 0.30
N SER A 74 11.59 -4.41 0.38
CA SER A 74 12.85 -5.18 0.47
C SER A 74 13.92 -4.73 -0.52
N SER A 75 15.08 -4.32 0.00
CA SER A 75 16.25 -3.97 -0.81
C SER A 75 17.51 -4.03 0.05
N ARG A 76 18.44 -4.91 -0.32
CA ARG A 76 19.77 -4.97 0.30
C ARG A 76 20.82 -4.11 -0.40
N SER A 77 20.49 -3.50 -1.54
CA SER A 77 21.44 -2.68 -2.31
C SER A 77 22.05 -1.57 -1.45
N ARG A 78 23.39 -1.43 -1.50
CA ARG A 78 24.12 -0.33 -0.83
C ARG A 78 23.92 1.01 -1.54
N HIS A 79 23.50 1.00 -2.81
CA HIS A 79 23.19 2.19 -3.60
C HIS A 79 21.79 2.75 -3.31
N ASN A 80 21.05 2.15 -2.37
CA ASN A 80 19.78 2.69 -1.90
C ASN A 80 20.06 3.70 -0.79
N ILE A 81 20.01 4.99 -1.15
CA ILE A 81 20.26 6.13 -0.27
C ILE A 81 19.19 6.35 0.80
N ILE A 82 18.02 5.71 0.67
CA ILE A 82 16.91 5.76 1.63
C ILE A 82 16.67 4.38 2.29
N ARG A 83 17.70 3.53 2.30
CA ARG A 83 17.63 2.20 2.92
C ARG A 83 17.56 2.33 4.44
N GLN A 84 16.60 1.62 5.03
CA GLN A 84 16.34 1.57 6.46
C GLN A 84 16.34 0.11 6.94
N PHE A 85 16.61 -0.05 8.23
CA PHE A 85 16.53 -1.34 8.92
C PHE A 85 15.30 -1.37 9.82
N MET A 86 14.43 -2.36 9.63
CA MET A 86 13.28 -2.62 10.51
C MET A 86 13.40 -4.02 11.09
N LYS A 87 13.70 -4.11 12.39
CA LYS A 87 14.01 -5.38 13.08
C LYS A 87 12.87 -6.39 12.99
N ASP A 88 11.64 -5.91 13.07
CA ASP A 88 10.45 -6.72 13.30
C ASP A 88 9.75 -7.15 11.99
N LYS A 89 10.18 -6.62 10.84
CA LYS A 89 9.61 -7.00 9.53
C LYS A 89 10.39 -8.19 8.92
N PRO A 90 9.73 -9.11 8.17
CA PRO A 90 10.39 -10.30 7.61
C PRO A 90 11.59 -9.97 6.73
N HIS A 91 11.45 -8.96 5.87
CA HIS A 91 12.55 -8.35 5.14
C HIS A 91 13.05 -7.15 5.93
N LYS A 92 14.17 -7.31 6.65
CA LYS A 92 14.65 -6.28 7.58
C LYS A 92 15.31 -5.07 6.92
N TRP A 93 15.82 -5.22 5.69
CA TRP A 93 16.54 -4.16 4.97
C TRP A 93 15.77 -3.76 3.72
N GLY A 94 15.53 -2.46 3.55
CA GLY A 94 14.83 -1.96 2.37
C GLY A 94 14.45 -0.50 2.46
N THR A 95 13.55 -0.07 1.59
CA THR A 95 12.93 1.26 1.68
C THR A 95 11.64 1.14 2.48
N GLN A 96 11.57 1.82 3.61
CA GLN A 96 10.34 1.90 4.41
C GLN A 96 9.29 2.76 3.70
N VAL A 97 8.04 2.34 3.78
CA VAL A 97 6.88 3.05 3.22
C VAL A 97 5.84 3.17 4.33
N PHE A 98 5.34 4.37 4.56
CA PHE A 98 4.17 4.57 5.41
C PHE A 98 2.90 4.31 4.61
N MET A 99 1.99 3.53 5.18
CA MET A 99 0.75 3.16 4.50
C MET A 99 -0.45 3.50 5.37
N THR A 100 -1.46 4.09 4.74
CA THR A 100 -2.80 4.25 5.30
C THR A 100 -3.73 3.35 4.52
N CYS A 101 -4.30 2.35 5.20
CA CYS A 101 -5.16 1.35 4.59
C CYS A 101 -6.56 1.36 5.21
N CYS A 102 -7.52 0.83 4.46
CA CYS A 102 -8.78 0.36 5.01
C CYS A 102 -8.49 -0.81 5.96
N ALA A 103 -8.85 -0.69 7.24
CA ALA A 103 -8.57 -1.70 8.24
C ALA A 103 -9.23 -3.06 7.91
N GLU A 104 -10.46 -3.04 7.40
CA GLU A 104 -11.22 -4.24 7.05
C GLU A 104 -10.74 -4.93 5.77
N LYS A 105 -10.44 -4.12 4.74
CA LYS A 105 -10.23 -4.64 3.37
C LYS A 105 -8.78 -4.63 2.94
N ALA A 106 -7.88 -4.13 3.78
CA ALA A 106 -6.47 -3.95 3.48
C ALA A 106 -6.19 -3.09 2.23
N TYR A 107 -7.18 -2.36 1.71
CA TYR A 107 -7.00 -1.50 0.54
C TYR A 107 -6.15 -0.27 0.90
N VAL A 108 -5.12 0.02 0.12
CA VAL A 108 -4.22 1.15 0.35
C VAL A 108 -4.86 2.43 -0.15
N LEU A 109 -5.23 3.32 0.77
CA LEU A 109 -5.77 4.64 0.46
C LEU A 109 -4.64 5.62 0.12
N ARG A 110 -3.51 5.50 0.83
CA ARG A 110 -2.34 6.35 0.63
C ARG A 110 -1.07 5.59 1.03
N LEU A 111 -0.01 5.80 0.27
CA LEU A 111 1.33 5.34 0.59
C LEU A 111 2.30 6.51 0.48
N LYS A 112 3.32 6.58 1.34
CA LYS A 112 4.39 7.58 1.27
C LYS A 112 5.73 6.94 1.56
N VAL A 113 6.67 7.09 0.63
CA VAL A 113 8.04 6.61 0.82
C VAL A 113 8.72 7.39 1.94
N CYS A 114 9.29 6.67 2.90
CA CYS A 114 10.01 7.25 4.02
C CYS A 114 11.50 7.43 3.68
N CYS A 115 12.02 8.62 3.96
CA CYS A 115 13.43 8.95 3.77
C CYS A 115 14.26 8.89 5.07
N GLY A 116 13.72 8.28 6.12
CA GLY A 116 14.30 8.25 7.46
C GLY A 116 13.90 9.45 8.33
N SER A 117 14.69 9.70 9.36
CA SER A 117 14.47 10.76 10.35
C SER A 117 14.78 12.17 9.84
N GLU A 118 15.79 12.33 8.98
CA GLU A 118 16.16 13.61 8.38
C GLU A 118 15.27 13.91 7.17
N GLN A 119 14.05 14.37 7.38
CA GLN A 119 13.14 14.68 6.27
C GLN A 119 13.36 16.09 5.75
N ARG A 120 13.51 16.23 4.43
CA ARG A 120 13.70 17.53 3.77
C ARG A 120 12.35 18.12 3.31
N PRO A 121 12.17 19.46 3.28
CA PRO A 121 10.91 20.07 2.86
C PRO A 121 10.41 19.60 1.49
N GLY A 122 11.30 19.43 0.51
CA GLY A 122 10.95 18.89 -0.82
C GLY A 122 10.33 17.49 -0.76
N GLU A 123 10.80 16.64 0.16
CA GLU A 123 10.26 15.28 0.37
C GLU A 123 8.85 15.31 0.99
N LEU A 124 8.50 16.43 1.64
CA LEU A 124 7.24 16.66 2.33
C LEU A 124 6.25 17.48 1.50
N GLY A 125 6.56 17.78 0.24
CA GLY A 125 5.72 18.62 -0.61
C GLY A 125 5.73 20.10 -0.17
N GLY A 126 6.88 20.59 0.30
CA GLY A 126 7.10 21.96 0.75
C GLY A 126 6.72 22.23 2.21
N ALA A 127 6.10 21.26 2.89
CA ALA A 127 5.79 21.35 4.31
C ALA A 127 7.05 21.37 5.20
N SER A 128 7.03 22.18 6.26
CA SER A 128 8.08 22.16 7.27
C SER A 128 8.11 20.78 7.97
N PRO A 129 9.29 20.18 8.20
CA PRO A 129 9.42 18.96 9.01
C PRO A 129 8.81 19.10 10.41
N THR A 130 8.75 20.33 10.95
CA THR A 130 8.19 20.64 12.27
C THR A 130 6.72 21.04 12.23
N GLN A 131 6.09 21.12 11.05
CA GLN A 131 4.68 21.54 10.91
C GLN A 131 3.75 20.68 11.78
N TYR A 132 4.03 19.39 11.88
CA TYR A 132 3.32 18.45 12.75
C TYR A 132 4.22 18.08 13.93
N SER A 133 4.39 19.01 14.86
CA SER A 133 5.01 18.74 16.16
C SER A 133 4.06 17.92 17.03
N ALA A 134 3.97 16.62 16.72
CA ALA A 134 3.19 15.65 17.48
C ALA A 134 4.07 14.85 18.47
N ASP A 135 5.35 14.69 18.14
CA ASP A 135 6.38 13.92 18.86
C ASP A 135 7.74 14.24 18.21
N PRO A 136 8.89 14.16 18.90
CA PRO A 136 10.21 14.18 18.25
C PRO A 136 10.41 13.03 17.24
N ASN A 137 9.58 11.98 17.31
CA ASN A 137 9.61 10.88 16.35
C ASN A 137 8.90 11.24 15.02
N TYR A 138 9.50 10.85 13.90
CA TYR A 138 8.96 11.10 12.56
C TYR A 138 7.69 10.31 12.23
N GLY A 139 7.42 9.20 12.94
CA GLY A 139 6.23 8.35 12.78
C GLY A 139 4.91 9.12 13.02
N PRO A 140 4.69 9.69 14.23
CA PRO A 140 3.53 10.54 14.51
C PRO A 140 3.31 11.68 13.50
N ALA A 141 4.37 12.37 13.07
CA ALA A 141 4.26 13.38 12.04
C ALA A 141 3.85 12.78 10.67
N ALA A 142 4.29 11.56 10.36
CA ALA A 142 3.86 10.84 9.16
C ALA A 142 2.37 10.46 9.22
N VAL A 143 1.84 10.05 10.38
CA VAL A 143 0.40 9.79 10.58
C VAL A 143 -0.42 11.03 10.21
N MET A 144 -0.09 12.18 10.81
CA MET A 144 -0.81 13.43 10.58
C MET A 144 -0.76 13.85 9.10
N ARG A 145 0.42 13.83 8.47
CA ARG A 145 0.58 14.18 7.05
C ARG A 145 -0.18 13.28 6.10
N ASN A 146 -0.25 11.98 6.39
CA ASN A 146 -1.02 11.06 5.56
C ASN A 146 -2.51 11.31 5.72
N LEU A 147 -2.97 11.50 6.96
CA LEU A 147 -4.37 11.78 7.26
C LEU A 147 -4.85 13.11 6.67
N ASP A 148 -4.04 14.17 6.72
CA ASP A 148 -4.40 15.46 6.12
C ASP A 148 -4.71 15.34 4.62
N LYS A 149 -4.12 14.37 3.94
CA LYS A 149 -4.40 14.11 2.53
C LYS A 149 -5.57 13.16 2.33
N VAL A 150 -5.61 12.04 3.07
CA VAL A 150 -6.71 11.05 2.99
C VAL A 150 -8.05 11.66 3.41
N LEU A 151 -8.04 12.53 4.41
CA LEU A 151 -9.24 13.10 5.05
C LEU A 151 -9.49 14.56 4.70
N SER A 152 -8.72 15.15 3.78
CA SER A 152 -8.79 16.58 3.39
C SER A 152 -10.21 17.12 3.13
N ARG A 153 -11.14 16.26 2.71
CA ARG A 153 -12.52 16.62 2.36
C ARG A 153 -13.59 16.03 3.29
N SER A 154 -13.20 15.25 4.30
CA SER A 154 -14.15 14.58 5.18
C SER A 154 -14.34 15.33 6.49
N ARG A 155 -15.61 15.49 6.88
CA ARG A 155 -16.00 15.95 8.22
C ARG A 155 -16.54 14.81 9.10
N GLN A 156 -16.40 13.56 8.63
CA GLN A 156 -16.88 12.38 9.35
C GLN A 156 -15.97 12.03 10.53
N VAL A 157 -16.52 11.25 11.45
CA VAL A 157 -15.76 10.64 12.55
C VAL A 157 -15.06 9.40 12.04
N PHE A 158 -13.77 9.28 12.32
CA PHE A 158 -12.96 8.12 11.94
C PHE A 158 -12.37 7.43 13.16
N SER A 159 -12.14 6.13 13.03
CA SER A 159 -11.32 5.33 13.94
C SER A 159 -10.00 4.99 13.25
N MET A 160 -8.89 5.29 13.90
CA MET A 160 -7.54 5.06 13.39
C MET A 160 -6.80 4.08 14.28
N LEU A 161 -6.19 3.06 13.68
CA LEU A 161 -5.40 2.05 14.36
C LEU A 161 -3.92 2.29 14.12
N LEU A 162 -3.17 2.37 15.22
CA LEU A 162 -1.77 2.78 15.20
C LEU A 162 -0.90 1.81 15.99
N LEU A 163 0.22 1.44 15.40
CA LEU A 163 1.34 0.89 16.14
C LEU A 163 2.12 2.04 16.79
N TYR A 164 2.42 1.94 18.09
CA TYR A 164 3.25 2.91 18.83
C TYR A 164 2.73 4.36 18.88
N ILE A 165 1.47 4.55 19.30
CA ILE A 165 0.85 5.86 19.57
C ILE A 165 1.53 6.62 20.72
N SER A 166 1.41 7.95 20.73
CA SER A 166 1.73 8.82 21.87
C SER A 166 0.49 9.55 22.38
N VAL A 167 0.50 10.00 23.64
CA VAL A 167 -0.61 10.77 24.22
C VAL A 167 -0.88 12.05 23.43
N GLN A 168 0.19 12.75 23.01
CA GLN A 168 0.09 13.96 22.21
C GLN A 168 -0.55 13.69 20.84
N LEU A 169 -0.15 12.61 20.15
CA LEU A 169 -0.76 12.21 18.89
C LEU A 169 -2.25 11.88 19.07
N ALA A 170 -2.61 11.14 20.12
CA ALA A 170 -4.01 10.81 20.40
C ALA A 170 -4.88 12.06 20.62
N LEU A 171 -4.36 13.07 21.34
CA LEU A 171 -5.06 14.34 21.55
C LEU A 171 -5.21 15.15 20.24
N GLN A 172 -4.17 15.18 19.41
CA GLN A 172 -4.22 15.87 18.11
C GLN A 172 -5.21 15.20 17.14
N LEU A 173 -5.29 13.88 17.14
CA LEU A 173 -6.27 13.13 16.36
C LEU A 173 -7.69 13.38 16.87
N LEU A 174 -7.87 13.37 18.19
CA LEU A 174 -9.17 13.65 18.80
C LEU A 174 -9.68 15.05 18.48
N ALA A 175 -8.79 16.06 18.46
CA ALA A 175 -9.12 17.42 18.04
C ALA A 175 -9.60 17.52 16.58
N ARG A 176 -9.32 16.49 15.77
CA ARG A 176 -9.75 16.36 14.37
C ARG A 176 -10.92 15.37 14.18
N ASN A 177 -11.61 14.99 15.27
CA ASN A 177 -12.67 13.97 15.27
C ASN A 177 -12.19 12.58 14.81
N ILE A 178 -10.92 12.25 15.06
CA ILE A 178 -10.33 10.94 14.77
C ILE A 178 -10.06 10.23 16.10
N TYR A 179 -10.80 9.17 16.37
CA TYR A 179 -10.59 8.31 17.52
C TYR A 179 -9.44 7.36 17.22
N SER A 180 -8.46 7.30 18.11
CA SER A 180 -7.27 6.46 17.90
C SER A 180 -7.25 5.27 18.86
N ILE A 181 -6.90 4.10 18.36
CA ILE A 181 -6.65 2.89 19.16
C ILE A 181 -5.26 2.40 18.79
N GLY A 182 -4.39 2.19 19.77
CA GLY A 182 -3.03 1.80 19.50
C GLY A 182 -2.25 1.40 20.73
N THR A 183 -1.11 0.74 20.50
CA THR A 183 -0.14 0.40 21.55
C THR A 183 0.72 1.63 21.87
N ILE A 184 1.03 1.86 23.15
CA ILE A 184 1.91 2.95 23.60
C ILE A 184 3.13 2.37 24.31
N LYS A 185 4.33 2.90 24.02
CA LYS A 185 5.54 2.50 24.74
C LYS A 185 5.53 3.10 26.14
N THR A 186 5.97 2.33 27.14
CA THR A 186 5.95 2.73 28.55
C THR A 186 6.80 3.96 28.87
N ASN A 187 7.82 4.25 28.04
CA ASN A 187 8.68 5.43 28.17
C ASN A 187 8.09 6.71 27.56
N LYS A 188 6.87 6.69 27.02
CA LYS A 188 6.25 7.87 26.41
C LYS A 188 5.69 8.83 27.46
N LYS A 189 5.96 10.12 27.26
CA LYS A 189 5.43 11.20 28.11
C LYS A 189 3.89 11.18 28.09
N GLY A 190 3.30 11.45 29.26
CA GLY A 190 1.85 11.50 29.45
C GLY A 190 1.21 10.15 29.76
N LEU A 191 1.92 9.02 29.64
CA LEU A 191 1.41 7.73 30.12
C LEU A 191 1.38 7.75 31.66
N PRO A 192 0.23 7.44 32.31
CA PRO A 192 0.14 7.47 33.77
C PRO A 192 1.11 6.47 34.42
N PRO A 193 1.95 6.89 35.38
CA PRO A 193 2.88 5.98 36.08
C PRO A 193 2.17 4.81 36.75
N ALA A 194 0.92 4.99 37.19
CA ALA A 194 0.10 3.94 37.78
C ALA A 194 -0.20 2.76 36.84
N LEU A 195 -0.08 2.94 35.51
CA LEU A 195 -0.22 1.87 34.53
C LEU A 195 1.12 1.22 34.14
N ILE A 196 2.25 1.78 34.58
CA ILE A 196 3.58 1.28 34.22
C ILE A 196 3.98 0.21 35.22
N THR A 197 4.18 -1.01 34.72
CA THR A 197 4.70 -2.12 35.50
C THR A 197 6.17 -2.36 35.22
N LYS A 198 6.93 -2.79 36.24
CA LYS A 198 8.31 -3.28 36.10
C LYS A 198 8.38 -4.77 35.75
N ALA A 199 7.25 -5.49 35.86
CA ALA A 199 7.20 -6.92 35.58
C ALA A 199 7.33 -7.19 34.07
N SER A 200 8.22 -8.10 33.69
CA SER A 200 8.42 -8.54 32.30
C SER A 200 7.39 -9.56 31.83
N ALA A 201 6.61 -10.14 32.75
CA ALA A 201 5.55 -11.10 32.49
C ALA A 201 4.38 -10.88 33.46
N ARG A 202 3.22 -11.50 33.16
CA ARG A 202 2.04 -11.47 34.05
C ARG A 202 2.39 -12.07 35.43
N PRO A 203 2.21 -11.34 36.55
CA PRO A 203 2.44 -11.86 37.89
C PRO A 203 1.53 -13.04 38.21
N ALA A 204 2.01 -13.99 39.02
CA ALA A 204 1.27 -15.21 39.37
C ALA A 204 -0.11 -14.94 40.02
N GLY A 205 -0.28 -13.82 40.72
CA GLY A 205 -1.53 -13.42 41.37
C GLY A 205 -2.51 -12.64 40.50
N VAL A 206 -2.17 -12.29 39.26
CA VAL A 206 -3.05 -11.50 38.37
C VAL A 206 -3.70 -12.43 37.36
N ALA A 207 -5.03 -12.55 37.37
CA ALA A 207 -5.74 -13.40 36.42
C ALA A 207 -5.48 -12.97 34.95
N CYS A 208 -5.37 -13.94 34.05
CA CYS A 208 -5.29 -13.66 32.61
C CYS A 208 -6.51 -12.88 32.13
N GLY A 209 -6.31 -11.90 31.26
CA GLY A 209 -7.38 -11.05 30.74
C GLY A 209 -7.71 -9.87 31.64
N SER A 210 -7.13 -9.78 32.84
CA SER A 210 -7.31 -8.63 33.74
C SER A 210 -6.82 -7.34 33.08
N SER A 211 -7.52 -6.24 33.34
CA SER A 211 -7.14 -4.92 32.82
C SER A 211 -7.29 -3.82 33.87
N THR A 212 -6.41 -2.84 33.79
CA THR A 212 -6.47 -1.60 34.56
C THR A 212 -6.60 -0.44 33.58
N VAL A 213 -7.60 0.42 33.76
CA VAL A 213 -7.87 1.56 32.89
C VAL A 213 -7.66 2.86 33.65
N ALA A 214 -6.88 3.77 33.06
CA ALA A 214 -6.78 5.15 33.50
C ALA A 214 -7.53 6.06 32.52
N VAL A 215 -8.24 7.04 33.08
CA VAL A 215 -8.98 8.06 32.32
C VAL A 215 -8.33 9.41 32.56
N ALA A 216 -8.04 10.17 31.50
CA ALA A 216 -7.45 11.49 31.66
C ALA A 216 -8.48 12.47 32.25
N LYS A 217 -8.15 13.12 33.37
CA LYS A 217 -9.05 14.06 34.06
C LYS A 217 -9.45 15.24 33.16
N CYS A 218 -8.50 15.79 32.40
CA CYS A 218 -8.73 16.92 31.49
C CYS A 218 -9.43 16.52 30.18
N CYS A 219 -9.50 15.22 29.86
CA CYS A 219 -10.12 14.72 28.64
C CYS A 219 -10.69 13.32 28.88
N PRO A 220 -11.94 13.19 29.36
CA PRO A 220 -12.55 11.89 29.68
C PRO A 220 -12.66 10.90 28.51
N LYS A 221 -12.56 11.41 27.27
CA LYS A 221 -12.52 10.61 26.04
C LYS A 221 -11.17 9.89 25.85
N LEU A 222 -10.09 10.37 26.47
CA LEU A 222 -8.77 9.76 26.40
C LEU A 222 -8.61 8.74 27.53
N LYS A 223 -8.44 7.48 27.15
CA LYS A 223 -8.26 6.34 28.06
C LYS A 223 -6.97 5.61 27.73
N ALA A 224 -6.25 5.19 28.76
CA ALA A 224 -5.09 4.31 28.65
C ALA A 224 -5.40 3.02 29.42
N MET A 225 -4.94 1.88 28.91
CA MET A 225 -5.23 0.58 29.49
C MET A 225 -3.95 -0.27 29.58
N LEU A 226 -3.73 -0.86 30.74
CA LEU A 226 -2.84 -2.01 30.92
C LEU A 226 -3.69 -3.27 30.81
N TRP A 227 -3.28 -4.23 29.99
CA TRP A 227 -3.95 -5.53 29.83
C TRP A 227 -2.94 -6.65 30.04
N TRP A 228 -3.31 -7.64 30.86
CA TRP A 228 -2.44 -8.73 31.26
C TRP A 228 -2.73 -10.01 30.45
N ASP A 229 -1.81 -10.32 29.53
CA ASP A 229 -1.83 -11.53 28.68
C ASP A 229 -0.64 -12.46 28.96
N HIS A 230 -0.58 -13.62 28.29
CA HIS A 230 0.47 -14.65 28.40
C HIS A 230 1.47 -14.59 27.23
N LEU A 231 2.78 -14.63 27.48
CA LEU A 231 3.78 -15.06 26.48
C LEU A 231 4.71 -16.07 27.20
N LEU A 232 5.00 -17.31 26.77
CA LEU A 232 5.16 -18.00 25.46
C LEU A 232 4.05 -19.00 25.05
N VAL A 233 4.03 -19.35 23.75
CA VAL A 233 3.07 -20.25 23.07
C VAL A 233 3.72 -21.57 22.61
N TYR A 234 3.17 -22.70 23.07
CA TYR A 234 3.19 -23.99 22.37
C TYR A 234 1.78 -24.56 22.37
N LEU A 235 1.20 -24.79 21.19
CA LEU A 235 -0.17 -25.29 21.00
C LEU A 235 -0.13 -26.71 20.45
N LEU A 236 -0.58 -27.68 21.26
CA LEU A 236 -1.09 -28.97 20.83
C LEU A 236 -2.24 -29.38 21.78
N GLY A 237 -3.50 -29.37 21.30
CA GLY A 237 -4.66 -29.76 22.11
C GLY A 237 -6.02 -29.43 21.46
N GLY A 238 -6.97 -30.37 21.52
CA GLY A 238 -8.19 -30.42 20.69
C GLY A 238 -9.45 -29.69 21.19
N ARG A 239 -9.35 -28.64 22.04
CA ARG A 239 -10.53 -27.86 22.48
C ARG A 239 -10.24 -26.36 22.59
N LYS A 240 -11.16 -25.52 22.10
CA LYS A 240 -11.14 -24.04 22.21
C LYS A 240 -11.60 -23.61 23.61
N VAL A 241 -10.89 -22.67 24.25
CA VAL A 241 -11.26 -22.02 25.52
C VAL A 241 -11.43 -20.52 25.28
N THR A 242 -12.44 -19.90 25.92
CA THR A 242 -12.73 -18.46 25.81
C THR A 242 -12.02 -17.68 26.91
N ILE A 243 -11.28 -16.62 26.55
CA ILE A 243 -10.55 -15.74 27.47
C ILE A 243 -11.24 -14.37 27.52
N PRO A 244 -11.46 -13.77 28.70
CA PRO A 244 -11.96 -12.40 28.81
C PRO A 244 -11.01 -11.40 28.13
N CYS A 245 -11.53 -10.65 27.17
CA CYS A 245 -10.78 -9.66 26.40
C CYS A 245 -11.55 -8.32 26.37
N PRO A 246 -10.98 -7.21 26.84
CA PRO A 246 -11.63 -5.90 26.76
C PRO A 246 -12.00 -5.55 25.31
N SER A 247 -13.16 -4.92 25.10
CA SER A 247 -13.64 -4.56 23.76
C SER A 247 -12.65 -3.71 22.97
N ALA A 248 -11.92 -2.81 23.63
CA ALA A 248 -10.85 -2.03 23.02
C ALA A 248 -9.71 -2.91 22.47
N MET A 249 -9.34 -3.97 23.19
CA MET A 249 -8.31 -4.91 22.76
C MET A 249 -8.80 -5.84 21.65
N LYS A 250 -10.05 -6.31 21.75
CA LYS A 250 -10.71 -7.04 20.66
C LYS A 250 -10.74 -6.21 19.38
N ASN A 251 -11.23 -4.97 19.45
CA ASN A 251 -11.27 -4.05 18.31
C ASN A 251 -9.86 -3.79 17.76
N TYR A 252 -8.85 -3.62 18.63
CA TYR A 252 -7.47 -3.47 18.17
C TYR A 252 -7.02 -4.70 17.38
N HIS A 253 -7.21 -5.92 17.89
CA HIS A 253 -6.85 -7.15 17.21
C HIS A 253 -7.62 -7.38 15.90
N ASP A 254 -8.92 -7.09 15.88
CA ASP A 254 -9.78 -7.29 14.71
C ASP A 254 -9.36 -6.39 13.53
N TRP A 255 -8.81 -5.21 13.81
CA TRP A 255 -8.64 -4.16 12.81
C TRP A 255 -7.19 -3.70 12.54
N MET A 256 -6.24 -3.89 13.46
CA MET A 256 -4.86 -3.38 13.30
C MET A 256 -4.12 -4.00 12.11
N GLY A 257 -4.52 -5.22 11.70
CA GLY A 257 -3.83 -5.99 10.66
C GLY A 257 -3.97 -5.48 9.23
N GLY A 258 -4.71 -4.39 8.95
CA GLY A 258 -4.98 -3.96 7.57
C GLY A 258 -3.71 -3.77 6.70
N VAL A 259 -2.65 -3.17 7.25
CA VAL A 259 -1.37 -3.00 6.53
C VAL A 259 -0.60 -4.32 6.46
N ASP A 260 -0.50 -5.07 7.56
CA ASP A 260 0.21 -6.35 7.58
C ASP A 260 -0.44 -7.41 6.67
N ILE A 261 -1.77 -7.43 6.57
CA ILE A 261 -2.53 -8.25 5.62
C ILE A 261 -2.18 -7.86 4.19
N HIS A 262 -2.13 -6.56 3.89
CA HIS A 262 -1.73 -6.08 2.55
C HIS A 262 -0.29 -6.51 2.23
N ASP A 263 0.65 -6.30 3.15
CA ASP A 263 2.05 -6.69 3.00
C ASP A 263 2.22 -8.20 2.85
N GLN A 264 1.46 -8.98 3.62
CA GLN A 264 1.45 -10.44 3.52
C GLN A 264 0.95 -10.88 2.14
N LEU A 265 -0.17 -10.33 1.66
CA LEU A 265 -0.71 -10.64 0.33
C LEU A 265 0.25 -10.26 -0.80
N ARG A 266 0.90 -9.11 -0.66
CA ARG A 266 1.93 -8.61 -1.57
C ARG A 266 3.12 -9.57 -1.66
N LEU A 267 3.59 -10.08 -0.52
CA LEU A 267 4.79 -10.92 -0.45
C LEU A 267 4.51 -12.40 -0.77
N GLN A 268 3.29 -12.90 -0.55
CA GLN A 268 2.97 -14.33 -0.68
C GLN A 268 2.79 -14.83 -2.13
N ARG A 269 2.50 -13.96 -3.11
CA ARG A 269 1.94 -14.40 -4.40
C ARG A 269 2.61 -13.81 -5.64
N HIS A 270 3.94 -13.93 -5.72
CA HIS A 270 4.75 -13.51 -6.87
C HIS A 270 4.96 -11.99 -6.95
N SER A 271 5.59 -11.44 -5.92
CA SER A 271 6.10 -10.05 -5.94
C SER A 271 7.07 -9.86 -7.10
N LEU A 272 6.76 -8.91 -7.99
CA LEU A 272 7.67 -8.50 -9.07
C LEU A 272 8.97 -7.97 -8.49
N GLN A 273 8.87 -7.24 -7.38
CA GLN A 273 10.01 -6.69 -6.67
C GLN A 273 10.99 -7.78 -6.21
N LEU A 274 10.48 -8.90 -5.69
CA LEU A 274 11.33 -10.01 -5.22
C LEU A 274 11.88 -10.88 -6.37
N ALA A 275 11.30 -10.80 -7.56
CA ALA A 275 11.70 -11.59 -8.73
C ALA A 275 12.94 -11.02 -9.44
N VAL A 276 13.33 -9.77 -9.17
CA VAL A 276 14.41 -9.08 -9.89
C VAL A 276 15.35 -8.32 -8.95
N CYS A 277 16.59 -8.15 -9.40
CA CYS A 277 17.61 -7.40 -8.68
C CYS A 277 18.09 -6.22 -9.53
N PHE A 278 17.93 -4.99 -9.04
CA PHE A 278 18.49 -3.79 -9.68
C PHE A 278 19.55 -3.13 -8.80
N ARG A 279 20.62 -2.66 -9.46
CA ARG A 279 21.62 -1.79 -8.80
C ARG A 279 21.01 -0.44 -8.42
N LYS A 280 20.25 0.16 -9.35
CA LYS A 280 19.57 1.45 -9.16
C LYS A 280 18.35 1.28 -8.26
N TYR A 281 18.35 1.89 -7.08
CA TYR A 281 17.34 1.65 -6.03
C TYR A 281 15.91 1.98 -6.45
N TYR A 282 15.72 3.05 -7.24
CA TYR A 282 14.40 3.57 -7.60
C TYR A 282 13.58 2.57 -8.42
N LYS A 283 14.21 1.63 -9.13
CA LYS A 283 13.53 0.56 -9.87
C LYS A 283 12.93 -0.48 -8.93
N ILE A 284 13.63 -0.82 -7.84
CA ILE A 284 13.09 -1.72 -6.80
C ILE A 284 11.96 -1.03 -6.04
N VAL A 285 12.11 0.26 -5.73
CA VAL A 285 11.04 1.04 -5.10
C VAL A 285 9.80 1.09 -6.01
N PHE A 286 9.99 1.37 -7.31
CA PHE A 286 8.94 1.33 -8.31
C PHE A 286 8.20 -0.01 -8.32
N LEU A 287 8.91 -1.13 -8.44
CA LEU A 287 8.28 -2.45 -8.45
C LEU A 287 7.55 -2.78 -7.16
N GLY A 288 8.11 -2.38 -6.01
CA GLY A 288 7.44 -2.56 -4.73
C GLY A 288 6.13 -1.77 -4.63
N VAL A 289 6.10 -0.57 -5.20
CA VAL A 289 4.90 0.27 -5.27
C VAL A 289 3.88 -0.29 -6.28
N VAL A 290 4.34 -0.85 -7.41
CA VAL A 290 3.47 -1.57 -8.37
C VAL A 290 2.87 -2.83 -7.75
N ASP A 291 3.65 -3.61 -7.00
CA ASP A 291 3.13 -4.77 -6.28
C ASP A 291 2.04 -4.35 -5.28
N MET A 292 2.19 -3.18 -4.63
CA MET A 292 1.17 -2.64 -3.73
C MET A 292 -0.13 -2.28 -4.46
N THR A 293 -0.04 -1.66 -5.63
CA THR A 293 -1.22 -1.26 -6.41
C THR A 293 -1.94 -2.44 -7.02
N ILE A 294 -1.21 -3.43 -7.54
CA ILE A 294 -1.78 -4.69 -8.03
C ILE A 294 -2.54 -5.39 -6.88
N THR A 295 -1.96 -5.42 -5.68
CA THR A 295 -2.61 -6.00 -4.50
C THR A 295 -3.91 -5.27 -4.18
N SER A 296 -3.88 -3.92 -4.14
CA SER A 296 -5.07 -3.09 -3.90
C SER A 296 -6.15 -3.25 -4.99
N ALA A 297 -5.77 -3.28 -6.26
CA ALA A 297 -6.68 -3.52 -7.39
C ALA A 297 -7.33 -4.91 -7.27
N SER A 298 -6.55 -5.94 -6.94
CA SER A 298 -7.08 -7.29 -6.75
C SER A 298 -8.08 -7.38 -5.59
N LEU A 299 -7.82 -6.67 -4.48
CA LEU A 299 -8.72 -6.60 -3.33
C LEU A 299 -10.03 -5.89 -3.68
N PHE A 300 -9.93 -4.81 -4.47
CA PHE A 300 -11.06 -4.05 -4.96
C PHE A 300 -11.94 -4.85 -5.94
N ILE A 301 -11.33 -5.49 -6.94
CA ILE A 301 -12.01 -6.28 -7.97
C ILE A 301 -12.72 -7.49 -7.34
N LYS A 302 -12.05 -8.21 -6.43
CA LYS A 302 -12.66 -9.33 -5.70
C LYS A 302 -13.93 -8.95 -4.94
N ARG A 303 -14.06 -7.68 -4.54
CA ARG A 303 -15.22 -7.18 -3.80
C ARG A 303 -16.31 -6.56 -4.70
N ARG A 304 -15.98 -6.08 -5.91
CA ARG A 304 -16.94 -5.43 -6.83
C ARG A 304 -17.70 -6.36 -7.79
N LYS A 305 -17.33 -7.64 -7.93
CA LYS A 305 -18.02 -8.65 -8.76
C LYS A 305 -18.67 -9.70 -7.84
N CYS A 306 -19.97 -10.03 -7.79
CA CYS A 306 -21.23 -9.72 -8.50
C CYS A 306 -21.33 -9.85 -10.03
N TYR A 307 -20.26 -9.97 -10.82
CA TYR A 307 -20.38 -10.53 -12.17
C TYR A 307 -19.15 -11.36 -12.57
N LEU A 308 -19.46 -12.60 -12.94
CA LEU A 308 -18.62 -13.70 -13.41
C LEU A 308 -17.65 -14.31 -12.39
N ALA A 309 -18.09 -15.48 -11.92
CA ALA A 309 -17.34 -16.54 -11.29
C ALA A 309 -16.15 -17.00 -12.16
N VAL A 310 -15.13 -16.16 -12.28
CA VAL A 310 -13.83 -16.59 -12.76
C VAL A 310 -12.80 -16.30 -11.67
N CYS A 311 -12.77 -17.20 -10.70
CA CYS A 311 -11.64 -17.34 -9.79
C CYS A 311 -10.42 -17.82 -10.60
N PHE A 312 -9.69 -16.89 -11.22
CA PHE A 312 -8.39 -17.25 -11.77
C PHE A 312 -7.46 -17.56 -10.60
N ARG A 313 -7.03 -18.83 -10.49
CA ARG A 313 -6.04 -19.28 -9.50
C ARG A 313 -4.69 -18.54 -9.58
N LYS A 314 -4.44 -17.77 -10.65
CA LYS A 314 -3.15 -17.11 -10.93
C LYS A 314 -3.36 -15.67 -11.42
N TYR A 315 -2.74 -14.70 -10.74
CA TYR A 315 -2.98 -13.25 -10.88
C TYR A 315 -2.52 -12.64 -12.20
N TYR A 316 -1.54 -13.21 -12.90
CA TYR A 316 -1.12 -12.70 -14.21
C TYR A 316 -2.24 -12.75 -15.25
N LYS A 317 -3.29 -13.57 -15.05
CA LYS A 317 -4.48 -13.55 -15.89
C LYS A 317 -5.33 -12.30 -15.64
N ILE A 318 -5.34 -11.80 -14.40
CA ILE A 318 -5.98 -10.52 -14.04
C ILE A 318 -5.14 -9.37 -14.59
N VAL A 319 -3.82 -9.38 -14.38
CA VAL A 319 -2.91 -8.38 -14.94
C VAL A 319 -2.96 -8.34 -16.47
N PHE A 320 -3.02 -9.51 -17.13
CA PHE A 320 -3.23 -9.59 -18.58
C PHE A 320 -4.57 -8.99 -18.98
N LEU A 321 -5.66 -9.32 -18.29
CA LEU A 321 -6.98 -8.74 -18.58
C LEU A 321 -7.02 -7.23 -18.33
N GLU A 322 -6.30 -6.72 -17.32
CA GLU A 322 -6.16 -5.27 -17.06
C GLU A 322 -5.33 -4.57 -18.15
N VAL A 323 -4.26 -5.21 -18.65
CA VAL A 323 -3.47 -4.69 -19.78
C VAL A 323 -4.30 -4.73 -21.08
N VAL A 324 -5.10 -5.78 -21.28
CA VAL A 324 -6.03 -5.88 -22.42
C VAL A 324 -7.10 -4.80 -22.31
N ASP A 325 -7.68 -4.59 -21.13
CA ASP A 325 -8.69 -3.54 -20.89
C ASP A 325 -8.13 -2.13 -21.14
N MET A 326 -6.90 -1.86 -20.71
CA MET A 326 -6.19 -0.60 -20.99
C MET A 326 -5.93 -0.41 -22.49
N THR A 327 -5.54 -1.48 -23.19
CA THR A 327 -5.31 -1.47 -24.64
C THR A 327 -6.62 -1.25 -25.41
N ILE A 328 -7.70 -1.92 -25.01
CA ILE A 328 -9.04 -1.77 -25.60
C ILE A 328 -9.56 -0.35 -25.38
N THR A 329 -9.40 0.20 -24.17
CA THR A 329 -9.79 1.58 -23.85
C THR A 329 -9.01 2.59 -24.70
N SER A 330 -7.70 2.39 -24.86
CA SER A 330 -6.86 3.25 -25.71
C SER A 330 -7.27 3.17 -27.18
N ALA A 331 -7.55 1.96 -27.68
CA ALA A 331 -8.04 1.74 -29.04
C ALA A 331 -9.42 2.36 -29.28
N PHE A 332 -10.30 2.33 -28.28
CA PHE A 332 -11.61 2.98 -28.34
C PHE A 332 -11.50 4.50 -28.48
N ILE A 333 -10.61 5.12 -27.70
CA ILE A 333 -10.35 6.58 -27.78
C ILE A 333 -9.85 6.96 -29.18
N VAL A 334 -8.87 6.21 -29.71
CA VAL A 334 -8.33 6.44 -31.07
C VAL A 334 -9.41 6.22 -32.13
N HIS A 335 -10.26 5.21 -31.97
CA HIS A 335 -11.36 4.93 -32.88
C HIS A 335 -12.38 6.07 -32.91
N GLN A 336 -12.77 6.62 -31.76
CA GLN A 336 -13.68 7.77 -31.69
C GLN A 336 -13.10 9.01 -32.36
N GLU A 337 -11.83 9.32 -32.12
CA GLU A 337 -11.14 10.44 -32.79
C GLU A 337 -11.10 10.25 -34.32
N ALA A 338 -10.83 9.03 -34.79
CA ALA A 338 -10.84 8.72 -36.21
C ALA A 338 -12.24 8.84 -36.85
N GLN A 339 -13.31 8.50 -36.13
CA GLN A 339 -14.69 8.67 -36.60
C GLN A 339 -15.07 10.14 -36.73
N VAL A 340 -14.68 10.97 -35.76
CA VAL A 340 -14.88 12.43 -35.82
C VAL A 340 -14.20 13.03 -37.05
N LEU A 341 -12.96 12.62 -37.35
CA LEU A 341 -12.23 13.07 -38.54
C LEU A 341 -12.88 12.63 -39.86
N ARG A 342 -13.64 11.52 -39.87
CA ARG A 342 -14.36 11.00 -41.04
C ARG A 342 -15.78 11.56 -41.17
N GLY A 343 -16.24 12.37 -40.22
CA GLY A 343 -17.62 12.85 -40.18
C GLY A 343 -18.64 11.76 -39.82
N GLU A 344 -18.20 10.67 -39.21
CA GLU A 344 -19.04 9.56 -38.78
C GLU A 344 -19.61 9.80 -37.38
N SER A 345 -20.78 9.23 -37.09
CA SER A 345 -21.37 9.28 -35.75
C SER A 345 -20.55 8.44 -34.75
N SER A 346 -20.34 8.97 -33.54
CA SER A 346 -19.55 8.29 -32.50
C SER A 346 -20.13 6.91 -32.15
N ALA A 347 -19.31 5.87 -32.26
CA ALA A 347 -19.67 4.53 -31.80
C ALA A 347 -19.76 4.47 -30.26
N ASP A 348 -20.76 3.77 -29.76
CA ASP A 348 -20.80 3.38 -28.36
C ASP A 348 -19.81 2.23 -28.09
N HIS A 349 -19.46 2.03 -26.82
CA HIS A 349 -18.43 1.06 -26.44
C HIS A 349 -18.78 -0.38 -26.88
N ALA A 350 -20.08 -0.73 -26.89
CA ALA A 350 -20.55 -2.02 -27.34
C ALA A 350 -20.36 -2.20 -28.85
N GLY A 351 -20.75 -1.19 -29.65
CA GLY A 351 -20.56 -1.18 -31.10
C GLY A 351 -19.09 -1.26 -31.50
N PHE A 352 -18.20 -0.51 -30.82
CA PHE A 352 -16.76 -0.61 -31.02
C PHE A 352 -16.24 -2.03 -30.78
N LEU A 353 -16.62 -2.65 -29.67
CA LEU A 353 -16.20 -4.02 -29.36
C LEU A 353 -16.69 -5.04 -30.40
N THR A 354 -17.89 -4.85 -30.97
CA THR A 354 -18.39 -5.70 -32.06
C THR A 354 -17.55 -5.55 -33.33
N VAL A 355 -17.11 -4.33 -33.67
CA VAL A 355 -16.20 -4.08 -34.80
C VAL A 355 -14.85 -4.75 -34.57
N VAL A 356 -14.23 -4.54 -33.40
CA VAL A 356 -12.96 -5.16 -33.03
C VAL A 356 -13.05 -6.69 -33.07
N HIS A 357 -14.13 -7.27 -32.55
CA HIS A 357 -14.33 -8.72 -32.57
C HIS A 357 -14.51 -9.25 -34.00
N SER A 358 -15.23 -8.54 -34.85
CA SER A 358 -15.41 -8.92 -36.26
C SER A 358 -14.09 -8.85 -37.03
N GLN A 359 -13.27 -7.82 -36.80
CA GLN A 359 -11.94 -7.68 -37.39
C GLN A 359 -10.97 -8.78 -36.93
N LEU A 360 -11.01 -9.14 -35.64
CA LEU A 360 -10.21 -10.23 -35.08
C LEU A 360 -10.60 -11.61 -35.67
N LEU A 361 -11.89 -11.81 -35.96
CA LEU A 361 -12.39 -13.04 -36.60
C LEU A 361 -12.00 -13.13 -38.08
N GLN A 362 -11.75 -11.98 -38.71
CA GLN A 362 -11.29 -11.89 -40.11
C GLN A 362 -9.77 -11.99 -40.23
N THR A 363 -9.02 -11.92 -39.12
CA THR A 363 -7.57 -11.99 -39.14
C THR A 363 -7.10 -13.40 -39.53
N SER A 364 -6.33 -13.48 -40.60
CA SER A 364 -5.72 -14.68 -41.14
C SER A 364 -4.23 -14.76 -40.79
N LYS A 365 -3.59 -15.89 -41.08
CA LYS A 365 -2.13 -16.03 -40.89
C LYS A 365 -1.31 -15.03 -41.72
N ALA A 366 -1.86 -14.50 -42.82
CA ALA A 366 -1.17 -13.53 -43.68
C ALA A 366 -1.08 -12.14 -43.02
N ASP A 367 -2.08 -11.76 -42.22
CA ASP A 367 -2.17 -10.45 -41.56
C ASP A 367 -1.18 -10.29 -40.40
N PHE A 368 -0.52 -11.38 -39.98
CA PHE A 368 0.55 -11.36 -38.97
C PHE A 368 1.96 -11.36 -39.58
N ILE A 369 2.07 -11.31 -40.91
CA ILE A 369 3.33 -11.17 -41.63
C ILE A 369 3.39 -9.73 -42.13
N GLU A 370 3.86 -8.79 -41.30
CA GLU A 370 4.20 -7.45 -41.81
C GLU A 370 5.72 -7.24 -41.82
N GLU A 371 6.21 -7.15 -43.07
CA GLU A 371 7.01 -6.04 -43.57
C GLU A 371 8.11 -5.53 -42.64
N VAL A 372 9.17 -6.33 -42.57
CA VAL A 372 10.51 -5.81 -42.29
C VAL A 372 10.84 -4.84 -43.43
N TYR A 373 10.72 -3.55 -43.16
CA TYR A 373 11.11 -2.48 -44.08
C TYR A 373 12.54 -2.72 -44.59
N THR A 374 12.63 -3.04 -45.88
CA THR A 374 13.72 -2.61 -46.75
C THR A 374 13.53 -1.12 -47.03
N ALA A 375 14.28 -0.27 -46.33
CA ALA A 375 14.81 1.03 -46.77
C ALA A 375 15.72 1.60 -45.67
#